data_AF-A0A1G1XPK5-F1
#
_entry.id   AF-A0A1G1XPK5-F1
#
_cell.length_a   1.000
_cell.length_b   1.000
_cell.length_c   1.000
_cell.angle_alpha   90.00
_cell.angle_beta   90.00
_cell.angle_gamma   90.00
#
_symmetry.space_group_name_H-M   'P 1'
#
loop_
_entity.id
_entity.type
_entity.pdbx_description
1 polymer ?
#
loop_
_entity_poly.entity_id
_entity_poly.type
_entity_poly.pdbx_seq_one_letter_code
_entity_poly.pdbx_strand_id
1 'polypeptide(L)'
;MSKTFNEKIKCPNCGNEQEQIIYASINVELDPELKEKLLHSEINFFKCVFCSKNTLIASDLLYHDPIKEFVIWFKPVGWTDKDTADYKRFKRVIGEDNYFVKPIIMKDFNDFIIMVICYDQNIYRPGTQEAAEQFLEQMRLTNKK
;
A
#
# COMPACT_ATOMS: atom_id res chain seq x y z
N MET A 1 5.52 -8.76 11.51
CA MET A 1 6.73 -8.60 10.70
C MET A 1 6.29 -8.38 9.27
N SER A 2 7.01 -7.53 8.55
CA SER A 2 6.80 -7.29 7.13
C SER A 2 7.04 -8.55 6.29
N LYS A 3 6.39 -8.64 5.13
CA LYS A 3 6.48 -9.82 4.25
C LYS A 3 7.04 -9.42 2.91
N THR A 4 8.00 -10.20 2.44
CA THR A 4 8.67 -9.99 1.16
C THR A 4 8.76 -11.28 0.35
N PHE A 5 8.95 -11.13 -0.96
CA PHE A 5 9.30 -12.24 -1.85
C PHE A 5 10.24 -11.73 -2.95
N ASN A 6 11.00 -12.63 -3.56
CA ASN A 6 11.88 -12.30 -4.69
C ASN A 6 11.12 -12.49 -6.00
N GLU A 7 11.27 -11.54 -6.91
CA GLU A 7 10.71 -11.59 -8.25
C GLU A 7 11.75 -11.16 -9.28
N LYS A 8 11.76 -11.84 -10.43
CA LYS A 8 12.62 -11.49 -11.55
C LYS A 8 11.87 -10.52 -12.46
N ILE A 9 12.33 -9.28 -12.52
CA ILE A 9 11.67 -8.20 -13.27
C ILE A 9 12.44 -7.92 -14.55
N LYS A 10 11.71 -7.92 -15.67
CA LYS A 10 12.22 -7.48 -16.97
C LYS A 10 12.02 -5.98 -17.11
N CYS A 11 13.12 -5.24 -17.33
CA CYS A 11 13.06 -3.79 -17.51
C CYS A 11 12.24 -3.44 -18.78
N PRO A 12 11.20 -2.61 -18.68
CA PRO A 12 10.39 -2.22 -19.84
C PRO A 12 11.14 -1.32 -20.83
N ASN A 13 12.27 -0.71 -20.41
CA ASN A 13 13.05 0.21 -21.24
C ASN A 13 14.17 -0.49 -22.02
N CYS A 14 14.94 -1.38 -21.38
CA CYS A 14 16.11 -2.02 -22.01
C CYS A 14 15.99 -3.54 -22.17
N GLY A 15 14.96 -4.17 -21.61
CA GLY A 15 14.73 -5.61 -21.71
C GLY A 15 15.62 -6.49 -20.83
N ASN A 16 16.64 -5.94 -20.16
CA ASN A 16 17.44 -6.69 -19.18
C ASN A 16 16.60 -7.10 -17.97
N GLU A 17 16.93 -8.25 -17.40
CA GLU A 17 16.28 -8.78 -16.22
C GLU A 17 17.16 -8.63 -14.98
N GLN A 18 16.54 -8.39 -13.83
CA GLN A 18 17.20 -8.39 -12.53
C GLN A 18 16.24 -8.92 -11.46
N GLU A 19 16.79 -9.54 -10.42
CA GLU A 19 16.01 -9.93 -9.25
C GLU A 19 15.73 -8.71 -8.37
N GLN A 20 14.54 -8.68 -7.80
CA GLN A 20 14.10 -7.63 -6.89
C GLN A 20 13.28 -8.21 -5.74
N ILE A 21 13.53 -7.68 -4.54
CA ILE A 21 12.71 -7.93 -3.36
C ILE A 21 11.44 -7.07 -3.47
N ILE A 22 10.29 -7.70 -3.38
CA ILE A 22 8.96 -7.08 -3.39
C ILE A 22 8.36 -7.21 -1.99
N TYR A 23 7.84 -6.11 -1.47
CA TYR A 23 7.07 -6.08 -0.24
C TYR A 23 5.61 -6.38 -0.55
N ALA A 24 5.07 -7.42 0.11
CA ALA A 24 3.65 -7.73 0.09
C ALA A 24 2.92 -7.05 1.27
N SER A 25 3.62 -6.83 2.39
CA SER A 25 3.09 -6.09 3.53
C SER A 25 4.18 -5.41 4.34
N ILE A 26 3.88 -4.22 4.88
CA ILE A 26 4.71 -3.45 5.81
C ILE A 26 4.01 -3.39 7.17
N ASN A 27 4.73 -3.76 8.22
CA ASN A 27 4.34 -3.55 9.62
C ASN A 27 5.20 -2.44 10.22
N VAL A 28 4.66 -1.25 10.43
CA VAL A 28 5.47 -0.12 10.90
C VAL A 28 5.74 -0.09 12.40
N GLU A 29 5.07 -0.94 13.19
CA GLU A 29 5.42 -1.13 14.59
C GLU A 29 6.70 -1.96 14.73
N LEU A 30 6.83 -3.02 13.92
CA LEU A 30 7.99 -3.92 13.97
C LEU A 30 9.14 -3.48 13.06
N ASP A 31 8.83 -2.81 11.95
CA ASP A 31 9.79 -2.38 10.92
C ASP A 31 9.58 -0.88 10.59
N PRO A 32 9.79 0.04 11.56
CA PRO A 32 9.42 1.46 11.43
C PRO A 32 10.14 2.20 10.30
N GLU A 33 11.35 1.78 9.94
CA GLU A 33 12.13 2.37 8.85
C GLU A 33 11.48 2.17 7.48
N LEU A 34 10.61 1.15 7.32
CA LEU A 34 9.93 0.88 6.06
C LEU A 34 8.90 1.95 5.71
N LYS A 35 8.39 2.69 6.70
CA LYS A 35 7.52 3.84 6.46
C LYS A 35 8.26 4.93 5.70
N GLU A 36 9.44 5.33 6.18
CA GLU A 36 10.25 6.36 5.51
C GLU A 36 10.65 5.92 4.09
N LYS A 37 11.05 4.65 3.93
CA LYS A 37 11.32 4.07 2.60
C LYS A 37 10.10 4.11 1.68
N LEU A 38 8.91 3.86 2.20
CA LEU A 38 7.67 3.95 1.42
C LEU A 38 7.43 5.38 0.94
N LEU A 39 7.54 6.35 1.84
CA LEU A 39 7.34 7.78 1.54
C LEU A 39 8.40 8.33 0.57
N HIS A 40 9.61 7.77 0.58
CA HIS A 40 10.67 8.10 -0.37
C HIS A 40 10.63 7.30 -1.68
N SER A 41 9.56 6.55 -1.94
CA SER A 41 9.42 5.75 -3.18
C SER A 41 10.55 4.71 -3.34
N GLU A 42 10.97 4.08 -2.24
CA GLU A 42 11.96 2.99 -2.24
C GLU A 42 11.29 1.62 -2.11
N ILE A 43 10.05 1.55 -1.63
CA ILE A 43 9.29 0.30 -1.54
C ILE A 43 8.58 0.02 -2.85
N ASN A 44 8.84 -1.17 -3.42
CA ASN A 44 8.23 -1.63 -4.68
C ASN A 44 8.49 -0.69 -5.87
N PHE A 45 9.60 0.05 -5.86
CA PHE A 45 10.09 0.76 -7.03
C PHE A 45 11.24 -0.01 -7.69
N PHE A 46 11.08 -0.30 -8.97
CA PHE A 46 12.09 -0.94 -9.79
C PHE A 46 13.07 0.11 -10.32
N LYS A 47 14.34 0.03 -9.89
CA LYS A 47 15.44 0.81 -10.46
C LYS A 47 16.36 -0.10 -11.27
N CYS A 48 16.33 0.05 -12.59
CA CYS A 48 17.13 -0.77 -13.49
C CYS A 48 18.63 -0.46 -13.34
N VAL A 49 19.46 -1.47 -13.05
CA VAL A 49 20.92 -1.29 -12.92
C VAL A 49 21.63 -1.04 -14.26
N PHE A 50 20.97 -1.36 -15.38
CA PHE A 50 21.55 -1.25 -16.73
C PHE A 50 21.24 0.08 -17.42
N CYS A 51 20.06 0.67 -17.18
CA CYS A 51 19.63 1.89 -17.87
C CYS A 51 19.07 2.97 -16.94
N SER A 52 19.11 2.76 -15.62
CA SER A 52 18.60 3.69 -14.60
C SER A 52 17.09 4.00 -14.67
N LYS A 53 16.32 3.28 -15.51
CA LYS A 53 14.86 3.42 -15.52
C LYS A 53 14.30 3.12 -14.13
N ASN A 54 13.55 4.07 -13.58
CA ASN A 54 12.82 3.92 -12.33
C ASN A 54 11.32 3.80 -12.62
N THR A 55 10.62 2.84 -12.02
CA THR A 55 9.17 2.68 -12.17
C THR A 55 8.57 2.01 -10.95
N LEU A 56 7.35 2.38 -10.59
CA LEU A 56 6.57 1.63 -9.62
C LEU A 56 6.29 0.22 -10.15
N ILE A 57 6.40 -0.77 -9.28
CA ILE A 57 5.97 -2.14 -9.49
C ILE A 57 4.53 -2.23 -9.00
N ALA A 58 3.60 -2.54 -9.90
CA ALA A 58 2.17 -2.64 -9.62
C ALA A 58 1.83 -3.97 -8.90
N SER A 59 2.50 -4.23 -7.77
CA SER A 59 2.22 -5.35 -6.87
C SER A 59 1.40 -4.87 -5.68
N ASP A 60 0.54 -5.75 -5.17
CA ASP A 60 -0.27 -5.47 -3.98
C ASP A 60 0.61 -5.19 -2.77
N LEU A 61 0.28 -4.15 -2.00
CA LEU A 61 1.03 -3.75 -0.81
C LEU A 61 0.11 -3.38 0.35
N LEU A 62 0.12 -4.21 1.40
CA LEU A 62 -0.61 -3.93 2.63
C LEU A 62 0.27 -3.10 3.59
N TYR A 63 -0.12 -1.88 3.88
CA TYR A 63 0.48 -1.09 4.96
C TYR A 63 -0.37 -1.25 6.21
N HIS A 64 0.27 -1.55 7.34
CA HIS A 64 -0.44 -1.60 8.61
C HIS A 64 0.36 -1.02 9.78
N ASP A 65 -0.34 -0.23 10.58
CA ASP A 65 0.14 0.43 11.79
C ASP A 65 -0.72 -0.05 12.97
N PRO A 66 -0.24 -1.03 13.74
CA PRO A 66 -0.97 -1.55 14.90
C PRO A 66 -1.15 -0.54 16.03
N ILE A 67 -0.18 0.34 16.24
CA ILE A 67 -0.21 1.33 17.34
C ILE A 67 -1.38 2.28 17.14
N LYS A 68 -1.61 2.68 15.90
CA LYS A 68 -2.68 3.62 15.56
C LYS A 68 -3.99 2.91 15.09
N GLU A 69 -3.98 1.59 14.97
CA GLU A 69 -5.08 0.76 14.46
C GLU A 69 -5.49 1.10 13.01
N PHE A 70 -4.51 1.19 12.12
CA PHE A 70 -4.73 1.51 10.71
C PHE A 70 -4.18 0.47 9.77
N VAL A 71 -4.97 0.20 8.73
CA VAL A 71 -4.60 -0.68 7.64
C VAL A 71 -5.12 -0.10 6.33
N ILE A 72 -4.24 -0.05 5.34
CA ILE A 72 -4.55 0.39 3.98
C ILE A 72 -3.86 -0.54 2.98
N TRP A 73 -4.54 -0.88 1.91
CA TRP A 73 -4.07 -1.81 0.90
C TRP A 73 -3.99 -1.11 -0.46
N PHE A 74 -2.77 -1.02 -1.00
CA PHE A 74 -2.58 -0.72 -2.40
C PHE A 74 -2.92 -1.97 -3.24
N LYS A 75 -3.92 -1.84 -4.11
CA LYS A 75 -4.48 -2.87 -4.98
C LYS A 75 -4.59 -2.32 -6.40
N PRO A 76 -3.49 -2.25 -7.17
CA PRO A 76 -3.48 -1.60 -8.48
C PRO A 76 -4.46 -2.24 -9.49
N VAL A 77 -4.72 -3.54 -9.35
CA VAL A 77 -5.71 -4.27 -10.18
C VAL A 77 -7.11 -4.31 -9.56
N GLY A 78 -7.29 -3.70 -8.39
CA GLY A 78 -8.54 -3.72 -7.63
C GLY A 78 -8.78 -4.99 -6.81
N TRP A 79 -9.97 -5.07 -6.23
CA TRP A 79 -10.41 -6.19 -5.39
C TRP A 79 -10.87 -7.37 -6.25
N THR A 80 -10.35 -8.57 -5.96
CA THR A 80 -10.60 -9.79 -6.73
C THR A 80 -11.49 -10.79 -5.97
N ASP A 81 -11.96 -11.82 -6.67
CA ASP A 81 -12.69 -12.93 -6.04
C ASP A 81 -11.82 -13.69 -5.03
N LYS A 82 -10.52 -13.80 -5.31
CA LYS A 82 -9.54 -14.38 -4.38
C LYS A 82 -9.46 -13.55 -3.09
N ASP A 83 -9.38 -12.23 -3.22
CA ASP A 83 -9.37 -11.33 -2.06
C ASP A 83 -10.63 -11.49 -1.22
N THR A 84 -11.78 -11.67 -1.86
CA THR A 84 -13.04 -11.93 -1.17
C THR A 84 -12.99 -13.22 -0.34
N ALA A 85 -12.44 -14.30 -0.92
CA ALA A 85 -12.31 -15.57 -0.22
C ALA A 85 -11.33 -15.49 0.96
N ASP A 86 -10.16 -14.88 0.74
CA ASP A 86 -9.13 -14.69 1.75
C ASP A 86 -9.65 -13.80 2.89
N TYR A 87 -10.34 -12.70 2.56
CA TYR A 87 -10.98 -11.80 3.51
C TYR A 87 -12.01 -12.51 4.38
N LYS A 88 -12.92 -13.30 3.81
CA LYS A 88 -13.93 -14.07 4.57
C LYS A 88 -13.28 -15.07 5.52
N ARG A 89 -12.16 -15.69 5.12
CA ARG A 89 -11.42 -16.61 5.99
C ARG A 89 -10.76 -15.83 7.13
N PHE A 90 -10.09 -14.73 6.81
CA PHE A 90 -9.38 -13.90 7.77
C PHE A 90 -10.32 -13.27 8.81
N LYS A 91 -11.46 -12.74 8.37
CA LYS A 91 -12.51 -12.17 9.26
C LYS A 91 -13.00 -13.17 10.31
N ARG A 92 -13.16 -14.45 9.94
CA ARG A 92 -13.55 -15.52 10.86
C ARG A 92 -12.50 -15.85 11.92
N VAL A 93 -11.21 -15.67 11.59
CA VAL A 93 -10.10 -15.98 12.50
C VAL A 93 -9.85 -14.83 13.47
N ILE A 94 -9.92 -13.59 12.98
CA ILE A 94 -9.47 -12.40 13.73
C ILE A 94 -10.65 -11.70 14.44
N GLY A 95 -11.88 -11.88 13.96
CA GLY A 95 -13.08 -11.23 14.49
C GLY A 95 -13.49 -10.00 13.69
N GLU A 96 -14.80 -9.71 13.63
CA GLU A 96 -15.37 -8.66 12.77
C GLU A 96 -15.06 -7.22 13.22
N ASP A 97 -14.78 -7.06 14.52
CA ASP A 97 -14.53 -5.76 15.13
C ASP A 97 -13.08 -5.32 15.04
N ASN A 98 -12.19 -6.21 14.58
CA ASN A 98 -10.77 -5.91 14.46
C ASN A 98 -10.52 -4.90 13.31
N TYR A 99 -9.74 -3.85 13.56
CA TYR A 99 -9.42 -2.84 12.54
C TYR A 99 -8.80 -3.45 11.27
N PHE A 100 -8.05 -4.55 11.41
CA PHE A 100 -7.36 -5.23 10.31
C PHE A 100 -8.33 -5.86 9.29
N VAL A 101 -9.58 -6.11 9.68
CA VAL A 101 -10.63 -6.61 8.78
C VAL A 101 -11.42 -5.48 8.10
N LYS A 102 -10.96 -4.24 8.19
CA LYS A 102 -11.56 -3.07 7.51
C LYS A 102 -10.49 -2.26 6.77
N PRO A 103 -9.69 -2.88 5.88
CA PRO A 103 -8.68 -2.15 5.14
C PRO A 103 -9.31 -1.14 4.18
N ILE A 104 -8.77 0.07 4.17
CA ILE A 104 -9.02 1.01 3.08
C ILE A 104 -8.29 0.50 1.85
N ILE A 105 -8.95 0.45 0.70
CA ILE A 105 -8.40 -0.05 -0.55
C ILE A 105 -8.14 1.12 -1.49
N MET A 106 -6.92 1.19 -2.02
CA MET A 106 -6.50 2.23 -2.97
C MET A 106 -5.95 1.59 -4.24
N LYS A 107 -6.41 2.06 -5.39
CA LYS A 107 -5.91 1.63 -6.70
C LYS A 107 -4.77 2.51 -7.22
N ASP A 108 -4.80 3.79 -6.87
CA ASP A 108 -3.76 4.74 -7.24
C ASP A 108 -2.70 4.81 -6.13
N PHE A 109 -1.43 4.81 -6.52
CA PHE A 109 -0.33 4.80 -5.56
C PHE A 109 -0.15 6.16 -4.87
N ASN A 110 -0.45 7.26 -5.55
CA ASN A 110 -0.36 8.59 -4.93
C ASN A 110 -1.47 8.76 -3.89
N ASP A 111 -2.70 8.33 -4.19
CA ASP A 111 -3.79 8.33 -3.20
C ASP A 111 -3.43 7.47 -1.98
N PHE A 112 -2.84 6.29 -2.21
CA PHE A 112 -2.33 5.44 -1.13
C PHE A 112 -1.29 6.17 -0.26
N ILE A 113 -0.30 6.83 -0.86
CA ILE A 113 0.72 7.59 -0.12
C ILE A 113 0.10 8.78 0.62
N ILE A 114 -0.78 9.54 -0.02
CA ILE A 114 -1.50 10.68 0.59
C ILE A 114 -2.23 10.20 1.84
N MET A 115 -2.95 9.08 1.77
CA MET A 115 -3.68 8.54 2.92
C MET A 115 -2.74 8.12 4.05
N VAL A 116 -1.60 7.49 3.74
CA VAL A 116 -0.58 7.15 4.76
C VAL A 116 -0.06 8.43 5.44
N ILE A 117 0.23 9.49 4.69
CA ILE A 117 0.70 10.78 5.23
C ILE A 117 -0.39 11.46 6.08
N CYS A 118 -1.60 11.60 5.55
CA CYS A 118 -2.72 12.24 6.26
C CYS A 118 -3.06 11.50 7.54
N TYR A 119 -3.00 10.18 7.50
CA TYR A 119 -3.17 9.36 8.67
C TYR A 119 -2.06 9.59 9.70
N ASP A 120 -0.80 9.60 9.25
CA ASP A 120 0.33 9.77 10.14
C ASP A 120 0.30 11.11 10.89
N GLN A 121 -0.12 12.15 10.19
CA GLN A 121 -0.26 13.52 10.70
C GLN A 121 -1.56 13.74 11.48
N ASN A 122 -2.39 12.70 11.69
CA ASN A 122 -3.71 12.77 12.32
C ASN A 122 -4.70 13.72 11.61
N ILE A 123 -4.48 14.00 10.33
CA ILE A 123 -5.38 14.78 9.47
C ILE A 123 -6.60 13.92 9.09
N TYR A 124 -6.37 12.63 8.85
CA TYR A 124 -7.41 11.64 8.61
C TYR A 124 -7.41 10.60 9.72
N ARG A 125 -8.60 10.16 10.15
CA ARG A 125 -8.76 9.05 11.11
C ARG A 125 -9.31 7.83 10.38
N PRO A 126 -8.94 6.59 10.81
CA PRO A 126 -9.39 5.38 10.14
C PRO A 126 -10.92 5.35 10.12
N GLY A 127 -11.48 5.12 8.94
CA GLY A 127 -12.91 5.13 8.70
C GLY A 127 -13.28 4.06 7.67
N THR A 128 -14.47 4.18 7.08
CA THR A 128 -14.90 3.29 6.00
C THR A 128 -14.21 3.66 4.68
N GLN A 129 -14.30 2.75 3.70
CA GLN A 129 -13.83 3.00 2.33
C GLN A 129 -14.45 4.29 1.75
N GLU A 130 -15.76 4.47 1.93
CA GLU A 130 -16.49 5.64 1.42
C GLU A 130 -15.99 6.95 2.06
N ALA A 131 -15.68 6.92 3.37
CA ALA A 131 -15.15 8.08 4.07
C ALA A 131 -13.74 8.46 3.57
N ALA A 132 -12.90 7.47 3.25
CA ALA A 132 -11.58 7.72 2.65
C ALA A 132 -11.69 8.35 1.26
N GLU A 133 -12.60 7.84 0.43
CA GLU A 133 -12.85 8.37 -0.92
C GLU A 133 -13.38 9.81 -0.88
N GLN A 134 -14.33 10.11 0.01
CA GLN A 134 -14.84 11.46 0.21
C GLN A 134 -13.75 12.43 0.68
N PHE A 135 -12.90 11.99 1.61
CA PHE A 135 -11.77 12.78 2.10
C PHE A 135 -10.79 13.15 0.98
N LEU A 136 -10.38 12.17 0.16
CA LEU A 136 -9.48 12.42 -0.96
C LEU A 136 -10.09 13.37 -1.99
N GLU A 137 -11.38 13.22 -2.28
CA GLU A 137 -12.06 14.12 -3.22
C GLU A 137 -12.08 15.57 -2.69
N GLN A 138 -12.35 15.77 -1.40
CA GLN A 138 -12.27 17.08 -0.78
C GLN A 138 -10.85 17.67 -0.88
N MET A 139 -9.80 16.89 -0.62
CA MET A 139 -8.42 17.36 -0.78
C MET A 139 -8.12 17.83 -2.20
N ARG A 140 -8.56 17.07 -3.21
CA ARG A 140 -8.38 17.44 -4.63
C ARG A 140 -9.10 18.73 -5.00
N LEU A 141 -10.31 18.95 -4.47
CA LEU A 141 -11.06 20.19 -4.71
C LEU A 141 -10.43 21.40 -4.03
N THR A 142 -9.80 21.20 -2.87
CA THR A 142 -9.17 22.28 -2.10
C THR A 142 -7.83 22.71 -2.73
N ASN A 143 -7.09 21.76 -3.33
CA ASN A 143 -5.82 22.03 -4.02
C ASN A 143 -5.98 22.58 -5.45
N LYS A 144 -7.21 22.68 -5.97
CA LYS A 144 -7.52 23.27 -7.29
C LYS A 144 -7.84 24.78 -7.23
N LYS A 145 -7.88 25.37 -6.04
CA LYS A 145 -8.08 26.82 -5.81
C LYS A 145 -6.76 27.48 -5.45
#